data_AF-A0A2J0YXK4-F1
#
_entry.id   AF-A0A2J0YXK4-F1
#
_cell.length_a   1.000
_cell.length_b   1.000
_cell.length_c   1.000
_cell.angle_alpha   90.00
_cell.angle_beta   90.00
_cell.angle_gamma   90.00
#
_symmetry.space_group_name_H-M   'P 1'
#
loop_
_entity.id
_entity.type
_entity.pdbx_description
1 polymer ?
#
loop_
_entity_poly.entity_id
_entity_poly.type
_entity_poly.pdbx_seq_one_letter_code
_entity_poly.pdbx_strand_id
1 'polypeptide(L)'
;MAERLTKTGARNVFYGGSIFFFAIFVGLTAHSHYYMRTVSTDESTLTNSVARGKHVWEKNSCINCHTLLGEGAYFAPELGNVWKRWGGESDPEGARETLKSWMAAQPSGAEGRRQMPQFNLTEQELNDLADFLEWTSRIKTQKWPPNEAG
;
A
#
# COMPACT_ATOMS: atom_id res chain seq x y z
N MET A 1 21.51 -48.36 1.30
CA MET A 1 20.71 -47.13 1.54
C MET A 1 21.53 -45.84 1.57
N ALA A 2 22.86 -45.85 1.79
CA ALA A 2 23.67 -44.62 1.88
C ALA A 2 24.19 -44.06 0.53
N GLU A 3 24.08 -44.79 -0.58
CA GLU A 3 24.67 -44.37 -1.87
C GLU A 3 23.91 -43.23 -2.56
N ARG A 4 22.59 -43.10 -2.31
CA ARG A 4 21.74 -42.07 -2.95
C ARG A 4 21.58 -40.79 -2.13
N LEU A 5 21.86 -40.82 -0.82
CA LEU A 5 21.74 -39.68 0.08
C LEU A 5 23.12 -39.35 0.67
N THR A 6 24.00 -38.83 -0.19
CA THR A 6 25.34 -38.38 0.22
C THR A 6 25.34 -36.89 0.55
N LYS A 7 26.25 -36.46 1.45
CA LYS A 7 26.47 -35.03 1.76
C LYS A 7 26.76 -34.21 0.50
N THR A 8 27.55 -34.77 -0.42
CA THR A 8 27.86 -34.13 -1.72
C THR A 8 26.63 -34.03 -2.61
N GLY A 9 25.80 -35.07 -2.69
CA GLY A 9 24.53 -35.04 -3.43
C GLY A 9 23.58 -33.97 -2.89
N ALA A 10 23.39 -33.93 -1.56
CA ALA A 10 22.58 -32.90 -0.90
C ALA A 10 23.11 -31.49 -1.15
N ARG A 11 24.43 -31.28 -1.08
CA ARG A 11 25.08 -30.00 -1.39
C ARG A 11 24.83 -29.56 -2.84
N ASN A 12 24.92 -30.48 -3.79
CA ASN A 12 24.71 -30.16 -5.20
C ASN A 12 23.23 -29.85 -5.50
N VAL A 13 22.30 -30.59 -4.88
CA VAL A 13 20.85 -30.28 -4.94
C VAL A 13 20.57 -28.90 -4.34
N PHE A 14 21.18 -28.57 -3.20
CA PHE A 14 21.05 -27.24 -2.59
C PHE A 14 21.53 -26.15 -3.55
N TYR A 15 22.80 -26.16 -3.98
CA TYR A 15 23.32 -25.10 -4.85
C TYR A 15 22.63 -25.05 -6.22
N GLY A 16 22.43 -26.20 -6.85
CA GLY A 16 21.76 -26.29 -8.16
C GLY A 16 20.31 -25.85 -8.09
N GLY A 17 19.56 -26.35 -7.11
CA GLY A 17 18.17 -25.97 -6.86
C GLY A 17 18.02 -24.49 -6.50
N SER A 18 18.87 -23.96 -5.62
CA SER A 18 18.88 -22.54 -5.28
C SER A 18 19.14 -21.65 -6.49
N ILE A 19 20.14 -21.97 -7.32
CA ILE A 19 20.43 -21.20 -8.55
C ILE A 19 19.25 -21.28 -9.53
N PHE A 20 18.69 -22.49 -9.72
CA PHE A 20 17.55 -22.70 -10.61
C PHE A 20 16.32 -21.90 -10.19
N PHE A 21 15.90 -22.02 -8.93
CA PHE A 21 14.72 -21.30 -8.43
C PHE A 21 14.99 -19.79 -8.29
N PHE A 22 16.23 -19.37 -8.03
CA PHE A 22 16.60 -17.97 -8.08
C PHE A 22 16.46 -17.38 -9.48
N ALA A 23 16.90 -18.10 -10.53
CA ALA A 23 16.72 -17.66 -11.91
C ALA A 23 15.24 -17.57 -12.30
N ILE A 24 14.42 -18.55 -11.89
CA ILE A 24 12.96 -18.49 -12.06
C ILE A 24 12.38 -17.27 -11.33
N PHE A 25 12.77 -17.05 -10.08
CA PHE A 25 12.30 -15.91 -9.30
C PHE A 25 12.61 -14.58 -9.99
N VAL A 26 13.83 -14.39 -10.50
CA VAL A 26 14.20 -13.18 -11.27
C VAL A 26 13.32 -13.02 -12.51
N GLY A 27 13.07 -14.09 -13.26
CA GLY A 27 12.18 -14.07 -14.42
C GLY A 27 10.74 -13.68 -14.07
N LEU A 28 10.19 -14.26 -12.99
CA LEU A 28 8.87 -13.93 -12.48
C LEU A 28 8.80 -12.49 -11.96
N THR A 29 9.83 -12.00 -11.27
CA THR A 29 9.91 -10.61 -10.82
C THR A 29 9.89 -9.63 -12.00
N ALA A 30 10.65 -9.90 -13.07
CA ALA A 30 10.64 -9.05 -14.26
C ALA A 30 9.26 -9.03 -14.93
N HIS A 31 8.61 -10.19 -15.06
CA HIS A 31 7.25 -10.28 -15.59
C HIS A 31 6.22 -9.55 -14.71
N SER A 32 6.28 -9.73 -13.39
CA SER A 32 5.43 -9.03 -12.43
C SER A 32 5.62 -7.52 -12.48
N HIS A 33 6.87 -7.04 -12.58
CA HIS A 33 7.16 -5.61 -12.72
C HIS A 33 6.56 -5.03 -14.01
N TYR A 34 6.69 -5.74 -15.13
CA TYR A 34 6.07 -5.35 -16.39
C TYR A 34 4.54 -5.27 -16.26
N TYR A 35 3.90 -6.28 -15.67
CA TYR A 35 2.47 -6.30 -15.42
C TYR A 35 2.01 -5.14 -14.52
N MET A 36 2.77 -4.81 -13.48
CA MET A 36 2.48 -3.66 -12.61
C MET A 36 2.43 -2.36 -13.40
N ARG A 37 3.45 -2.10 -14.21
CA ARG A 37 3.60 -0.85 -14.98
C ARG A 37 2.57 -0.69 -16.10
N THR A 38 2.12 -1.79 -16.68
CA THR A 38 1.32 -1.77 -17.91
C THR A 38 -0.14 -2.18 -17.73
N VAL A 39 -0.48 -2.89 -16.65
CA VAL A 39 -1.81 -3.48 -16.48
C VAL A 39 -2.44 -3.22 -15.12
N SER A 40 -1.76 -3.51 -14.01
CA SER A 40 -2.40 -3.49 -12.67
C SER A 40 -2.37 -2.15 -11.97
N THR A 41 -1.46 -1.26 -12.37
CA THR A 41 -1.47 0.15 -11.98
C THR A 41 -1.54 1.01 -13.24
N ASP A 42 -2.14 2.19 -13.12
CA ASP A 42 -2.14 3.18 -14.19
C ASP A 42 -1.00 4.17 -13.95
N GLU A 43 0.09 3.97 -14.67
CA GLU A 43 1.26 4.83 -14.58
C GLU A 43 0.97 6.25 -15.09
N SER A 44 0.03 6.41 -16.04
CA SER A 44 -0.29 7.74 -16.60
C SER A 44 -0.92 8.67 -15.57
N THR A 45 -1.52 8.11 -14.52
CA THR A 45 -2.11 8.85 -13.40
C THR A 45 -1.21 8.88 -12.16
N LEU A 46 -0.02 8.27 -12.20
CA LEU A 46 0.99 8.37 -11.16
C LEU A 46 1.72 9.73 -11.26
N THR A 47 1.01 10.81 -10.93
CA THR A 47 1.52 12.18 -11.06
C THR A 47 2.55 12.51 -9.97
N ASN A 48 3.25 13.64 -10.14
CA ASN A 48 4.13 14.17 -9.09
C ASN A 48 3.39 14.42 -7.77
N SER A 49 2.09 14.70 -7.82
CA SER A 49 1.24 14.89 -6.64
C SER A 49 1.07 13.59 -5.86
N VAL A 50 0.75 12.49 -6.55
CA VAL A 50 0.67 11.14 -5.97
C VAL A 50 2.00 10.73 -5.35
N ALA A 51 3.13 11.00 -6.03
CA ALA A 51 4.46 10.69 -5.52
C ALA A 51 4.79 11.48 -4.24
N ARG A 52 4.46 12.78 -4.20
CA ARG A 52 4.61 13.59 -2.97
C ARG A 52 3.68 13.12 -1.86
N GLY A 53 2.45 12.72 -2.17
CA GLY A 53 1.50 12.17 -1.21
C GLY A 53 1.98 10.87 -0.57
N LYS A 54 2.62 10.00 -1.36
CA LYS A 54 3.35 8.84 -0.84
C LYS A 54 4.45 9.26 0.14
N HIS A 55 5.18 10.33 -0.16
CA HIS A 55 6.22 10.83 0.75
C HIS A 55 5.62 11.40 2.05
N VAL A 56 4.46 12.08 1.98
CA VAL A 56 3.70 12.50 3.17
C VAL A 56 3.30 11.29 4.02
N TRP A 57 2.78 10.23 3.39
CA TRP A 57 2.44 8.96 4.04
C TRP A 57 3.65 8.34 4.78
N GLU A 58 4.81 8.30 4.13
CA GLU A 58 6.04 7.74 4.68
C GLU A 58 6.60 8.58 5.83
N LYS A 59 6.78 9.89 5.59
CA LYS A 59 7.37 10.84 6.56
C LYS A 59 6.61 10.86 7.89
N ASN A 60 5.29 10.70 7.82
CA ASN A 60 4.42 10.71 9.00
C ASN A 60 4.14 9.31 9.56
N SER A 61 4.77 8.26 9.02
CA SER A 61 4.66 6.87 9.49
C SER A 61 3.21 6.38 9.62
N CYS A 62 2.33 6.77 8.69
CA CYS A 62 0.91 6.40 8.72
C CYS A 62 0.73 4.87 8.80
N ILE A 63 1.61 4.13 8.12
CA ILE A 63 1.69 2.66 8.08
C ILE A 63 1.92 2.00 9.45
N ASN A 64 2.44 2.72 10.46
CA ASN A 64 2.65 2.18 11.81
C ASN A 64 1.38 2.19 12.67
N CYS A 65 0.29 2.80 12.19
CA CYS A 65 -1.04 2.67 12.80
C CYS A 65 -2.03 1.97 11.85
N HIS A 66 -1.98 2.30 10.57
CA HIS A 66 -2.90 1.83 9.55
C HIS A 66 -2.32 0.70 8.70
N THR A 67 -3.19 -0.05 8.06
CA THR A 67 -2.83 -0.84 6.88
C THR A 67 -3.08 -0.05 5.59
N LEU A 68 -2.30 -0.36 4.55
CA LEU A 68 -2.48 0.08 3.18
C LEU A 68 -2.36 -1.15 2.27
N LEU A 69 -3.43 -1.49 1.57
CA LEU A 69 -3.54 -2.75 0.83
C LEU A 69 -3.35 -3.98 1.73
N GLY A 70 -3.78 -3.90 3.00
CA GLY A 70 -3.70 -4.99 3.97
C GLY A 70 -2.34 -5.16 4.65
N GLU A 71 -1.36 -4.34 4.29
CA GLU A 71 -0.01 -4.35 4.87
C GLU A 71 0.19 -3.13 5.78
N GLY A 72 0.80 -3.32 6.95
CA GLY A 72 1.05 -2.25 7.92
C GLY A 72 0.76 -2.69 9.34
N ALA A 73 0.26 -1.77 10.17
CA ALA A 73 -0.15 -2.05 11.54
C ALA A 73 -1.67 -2.22 11.67
N TYR A 74 -2.12 -2.78 12.79
CA TYR A 74 -3.52 -3.16 13.02
C TYR A 74 -4.21 -2.28 14.08
N PHE A 75 -3.71 -1.06 14.28
CA PHE A 75 -4.22 -0.14 15.30
C PHE A 75 -5.35 0.75 14.78
N ALA A 76 -5.37 1.04 13.48
CA ALA A 76 -6.32 1.92 12.83
C ALA A 76 -6.82 1.31 11.51
N PRO A 77 -7.90 1.84 10.92
CA PRO A 77 -8.54 1.22 9.75
C PRO A 77 -7.64 1.14 8.51
N GLU A 78 -7.97 0.22 7.60
CA GLU A 78 -7.39 0.12 6.26
C GLU A 78 -7.68 1.40 5.42
N LEU A 79 -6.64 1.88 4.74
CA LEU A 79 -6.70 3.14 3.98
C LEU A 79 -6.64 2.98 2.46
N GLY A 80 -6.36 1.79 1.93
CA GLY A 80 -6.29 1.52 0.49
C GLY A 80 -7.64 1.69 -0.22
N ASN A 81 -8.76 1.58 0.49
CA ASN A 81 -10.10 1.85 -0.03
C ASN A 81 -10.81 3.03 0.64
N VAL A 82 -10.13 3.84 1.46
CA VAL A 82 -10.77 4.95 2.19
C VAL A 82 -11.37 6.01 1.25
N TRP A 83 -10.70 6.26 0.12
CA TRP A 83 -11.18 7.16 -0.92
C TRP A 83 -12.58 6.76 -1.41
N LYS A 84 -12.76 5.47 -1.72
CA LYS A 84 -14.04 4.90 -2.16
C LYS A 84 -15.08 4.96 -1.04
N ARG A 85 -14.70 4.61 0.19
CA ARG A 85 -15.58 4.65 1.37
C ARG A 85 -16.10 6.05 1.69
N TRP A 86 -15.37 7.10 1.32
CA TRP A 86 -15.81 8.49 1.45
C TRP A 86 -16.48 9.05 0.19
N GLY A 87 -16.91 8.19 -0.74
CA GLY A 87 -17.67 8.60 -1.92
C GLY A 87 -16.81 9.21 -3.03
N GLY A 88 -15.49 9.06 -3.00
CA GLY A 88 -14.58 9.70 -3.96
C GLY A 88 -14.69 9.19 -5.40
N GLU A 89 -15.47 8.14 -5.67
CA GLU A 89 -15.84 7.75 -7.05
C GLU A 89 -16.94 8.65 -7.62
N SER A 90 -17.86 9.12 -6.78
CA SER A 90 -18.98 9.99 -7.18
C SER A 90 -18.73 11.47 -6.93
N ASP A 91 -17.97 11.81 -5.88
CA ASP A 91 -17.67 13.18 -5.45
C ASP A 91 -16.20 13.28 -5.00
N PRO A 92 -15.24 13.37 -5.94
CA PRO A 92 -13.82 13.49 -5.65
C PRO A 92 -13.47 14.69 -4.76
N GLU A 93 -14.11 15.83 -5.02
CA GLU A 93 -13.92 17.06 -4.26
C GLU A 93 -14.41 16.90 -2.81
N GLY A 94 -15.60 16.33 -2.60
CA GLY A 94 -16.14 16.04 -1.28
C GLY A 94 -15.29 15.05 -0.48
N ALA A 95 -14.78 13.99 -1.12
CA ALA A 95 -13.90 13.02 -0.47
C ALA A 95 -12.57 13.66 -0.01
N ARG A 96 -12.03 14.58 -0.82
CA ARG A 96 -10.82 15.35 -0.50
C ARG A 96 -11.04 16.31 0.68
N GLU A 97 -12.13 17.06 0.67
CA GLU A 97 -12.47 17.95 1.79
C GLU A 97 -12.77 17.16 3.06
N THR A 98 -13.34 15.95 2.94
CA THR A 98 -13.51 15.01 4.05
C THR A 98 -12.15 14.60 4.63
N LEU A 99 -11.16 14.25 3.80
CA LEU A 99 -9.81 13.93 4.28
C LEU A 99 -9.19 15.10 5.03
N LYS A 100 -9.23 16.31 4.45
CA LYS A 100 -8.68 17.53 5.08
C LYS A 100 -9.33 17.79 6.43
N SER A 101 -10.65 17.74 6.48
CA SER A 101 -11.43 17.95 7.70
C SER A 101 -11.14 16.87 8.75
N TRP A 102 -11.00 15.61 8.33
CA TRP A 102 -10.63 14.51 9.22
C TRP A 102 -9.26 14.76 9.87
N MET A 103 -8.25 15.09 9.07
CA MET A 103 -6.88 15.37 9.52
C MET A 103 -6.84 16.56 10.49
N ALA A 104 -7.59 17.62 10.19
CA ALA A 104 -7.69 18.80 11.05
C ALA A 104 -8.38 18.51 12.38
N ALA A 105 -9.33 17.57 12.40
CA ALA A 105 -10.06 17.18 13.61
C ALA A 105 -9.30 16.21 14.53
N GLN A 106 -8.12 15.74 14.13
CA GLN A 106 -7.28 14.90 14.98
C GLN A 106 -6.32 15.73 15.86
N PRO A 107 -5.99 15.27 17.07
CA PRO A 107 -6.61 14.15 17.78
C PRO A 107 -8.04 14.46 18.26
N SER A 108 -8.89 13.46 18.31
CA SER A 108 -10.29 13.63 18.76
C SER A 108 -10.42 13.98 20.26
N GLY A 109 -9.46 13.61 21.10
CA GLY A 109 -9.51 13.80 22.55
C GLY A 109 -10.56 12.96 23.30
N ALA A 110 -11.36 12.16 22.58
CA ALA A 110 -12.41 11.35 23.18
C ALA A 110 -11.84 10.26 24.12
N GLU A 111 -12.34 10.24 25.36
CA GLU A 111 -11.93 9.27 26.39
C GLU A 111 -12.17 7.82 25.93
N GLY A 112 -11.19 6.94 26.17
CA GLY A 112 -11.26 5.53 25.78
C GLY A 112 -11.13 5.25 24.28
N ARG A 113 -11.05 6.27 23.41
CA ARG A 113 -10.89 6.11 21.95
C ARG A 113 -9.42 6.16 21.54
N ARG A 114 -9.03 5.31 20.58
CA ARG A 114 -7.71 5.39 19.90
C ARG A 114 -7.53 6.77 19.26
N GLN A 115 -6.35 7.36 19.40
CA GLN A 115 -6.05 8.71 18.91
C GLN A 115 -5.12 8.67 17.70
N MET A 116 -5.45 9.46 16.69
CA MET A 116 -4.55 9.81 15.60
C MET A 116 -3.87 11.15 15.96
N PRO A 117 -2.55 11.32 15.77
CA PRO A 117 -1.87 12.57 16.07
C PRO A 117 -2.29 13.73 15.15
N GLN A 118 -2.04 14.96 15.59
CA GLN A 118 -2.02 16.11 14.70
C GLN A 118 -0.64 16.24 14.07
N PHE A 119 -0.57 16.29 12.75
CA PHE A 119 0.68 16.38 11.98
C PHE A 119 0.97 17.80 11.47
N ASN A 120 0.01 18.71 11.55
CA ASN A 120 0.10 20.08 11.05
C ASN A 120 0.54 20.14 9.58
N LEU A 121 -0.06 19.27 8.75
CA LEU A 121 0.23 19.22 7.32
C LEU A 121 -0.21 20.51 6.63
N THR A 122 0.57 20.94 5.66
CA THR A 122 0.19 22.05 4.78
C THR A 122 -0.97 21.67 3.86
N GLU A 123 -1.65 22.66 3.29
CA GLU A 123 -2.71 22.41 2.31
C GLU A 123 -2.22 21.60 1.10
N GLN A 124 -0.99 21.84 0.65
CA GLN A 124 -0.37 21.06 -0.41
C GLN A 124 -0.17 19.61 0.00
N GLU A 125 0.40 19.35 1.18
CA GLU A 125 0.60 17.98 1.67
C GLU A 125 -0.72 17.22 1.86
N LEU A 126 -1.79 17.91 2.27
CA LEU A 126 -3.13 17.32 2.37
C LEU A 126 -3.70 16.95 0.99
N ASN A 127 -3.54 17.82 -0.01
CA ASN A 127 -3.97 17.54 -1.37
C ASN A 127 -3.16 16.39 -1.99
N ASP A 128 -1.84 16.41 -1.81
CA ASP A 128 -0.95 15.37 -2.30
C ASP A 128 -1.31 14.01 -1.65
N LEU A 129 -1.60 13.98 -0.35
CA LEU A 129 -2.04 12.77 0.36
C LEU A 129 -3.39 12.24 -0.14
N ALA A 130 -4.35 13.13 -0.42
CA ALA A 130 -5.62 12.75 -1.05
C ALA A 130 -5.39 12.12 -2.42
N ASP A 131 -4.56 12.72 -3.28
CA ASP A 131 -4.22 12.16 -4.61
C ASP A 131 -3.59 10.77 -4.49
N PHE A 132 -2.73 10.58 -3.49
CA PHE A 132 -2.12 9.29 -3.22
C PHE A 132 -3.14 8.21 -2.83
N LEU A 133 -4.08 8.53 -1.93
CA LEU A 133 -5.12 7.60 -1.50
C LEU A 133 -6.14 7.33 -2.61
N GLU A 134 -6.47 8.34 -3.42
CA GLU A 134 -7.27 8.19 -4.63
C GLU A 134 -6.61 7.22 -5.61
N TRP A 135 -5.36 7.47 -5.99
CA TRP A 135 -4.61 6.62 -6.93
C TRP A 135 -4.46 5.19 -6.39
N THR A 136 -4.14 5.04 -5.11
CA THR A 136 -4.02 3.74 -4.44
C THR A 136 -5.31 2.93 -4.55
N SER A 137 -6.47 3.58 -4.40
CA SER A 137 -7.77 2.91 -4.48
C SER A 137 -8.10 2.32 -5.86
N ARG A 138 -7.39 2.75 -6.91
CA ARG A 138 -7.57 2.30 -8.30
C ARG A 138 -6.65 1.14 -8.71
N ILE A 139 -5.70 0.74 -7.86
CA ILE A 139 -4.81 -0.41 -8.12
C ILE A 139 -5.66 -1.69 -8.27
N LYS A 140 -5.36 -2.50 -9.29
CA LYS A 140 -6.02 -3.80 -9.50
C LYS A 140 -5.50 -4.85 -8.51
N THR A 141 -6.13 -4.92 -7.35
CA THR A 141 -5.76 -5.75 -6.19
C THR A 141 -6.47 -7.11 -6.14
N GLN A 142 -6.83 -7.68 -7.29
CA GLN A 142 -7.51 -8.99 -7.37
C GLN A 142 -8.80 -9.08 -6.53
N LYS A 143 -9.59 -7.99 -6.51
CA LYS A 143 -10.85 -7.86 -5.73
C LYS A 143 -10.66 -7.87 -4.20
N TRP A 144 -9.46 -7.57 -3.73
CA TRP A 144 -9.26 -7.18 -2.34
C TRP A 144 -9.50 -5.67 -2.17
N PRO A 145 -10.11 -5.19 -1.07
CA PRO A 145 -10.66 -5.94 0.05
C PRO A 145 -12.02 -6.60 -0.26
N PRO A 146 -12.50 -7.54 0.58
CA PRO A 146 -13.77 -8.24 0.34
C PRO A 146 -15.02 -7.33 0.42
N ASN A 147 -14.94 -6.19 1.09
CA ASN A 147 -16.01 -5.20 1.21
C ASN A 147 -15.47 -3.78 1.48
N GLU A 148 -16.37 -2.81 1.67
CA GLU A 148 -16.03 -1.40 1.85
C GLU A 148 -15.38 -1.05 3.20
N ALA A 149 -15.48 -1.93 4.21
CA ALA A 149 -14.91 -1.71 5.53
C ALA A 149 -13.38 -1.81 5.56
N GLY A 150 -12.78 -2.37 4.50
CA GLY A 150 -11.33 -2.62 4.41
C GLY A 150 -10.98 -3.97 4.99
#